data_AF-A0A0W8FG73-F1
#
_entry.id   AF-A0A0W8FG73-F1
#
_cell.length_a   1.000
_cell.length_b   1.000
_cell.length_c   1.000
_cell.angle_alpha   90.00
_cell.angle_beta   90.00
_cell.angle_gamma   90.00
#
_symmetry.space_group_name_H-M   'P 1'
#
loop_
_entity.id
_entity.type
_entity.pdbx_description
1 polymer ?
#
loop_
_entity_poly.entity_id
_entity_poly.type
_entity_poly.pdbx_seq_one_letter_code
_entity_poly.pdbx_strand_id
1 'polypeptide(L)'
;MTPPRSSIGPISLIREISIEVSAERNNGWRTDFIQNGEVIASDLARTEPWIDRRAPGRLAQLLRAEAAIDRKAATEALERVFADIRELPDGQALVSQAAARAIGATVAVTIELSDPPLYIIDLEAGTMVFSAKELARQQPITLNEKWLSVYPREPLNARGKDVGAIVDYWVSIAEETEPTGFLTPWEVPAEELARTVANIPIVHEVREGLIRDGLFLAKDAGILWIAGWLVQDVLERCGMRDHTPGFSQYLRRTGDMIHKSQPHRVGSRLVRAWGFRPDYHPGDAAGGAAGLPDLGGGADV
;
A
#
# COMPACT_ATOMS: atom_id res chain seq x y z
N MET A 1 4.42 17.84 12.12
CA MET A 1 3.16 17.69 12.89
C MET A 1 3.48 17.15 14.27
N THR A 2 2.82 17.63 15.32
CA THR A 2 2.95 17.07 16.68
C THR A 2 2.37 15.65 16.70
N PRO A 3 3.02 14.66 17.33
CA PRO A 3 2.49 13.30 17.40
C PRO A 3 1.13 13.28 18.13
N PRO A 4 0.16 12.47 17.68
CA PRO A 4 -1.14 12.38 18.31
C PRO A 4 -1.02 11.81 19.72
N ARG A 5 -1.79 12.37 20.65
CA ARG A 5 -1.69 12.06 22.09
C ARG A 5 -2.73 11.02 22.45
N SER A 6 -2.39 10.11 23.36
CA SER A 6 -3.34 9.15 23.92
C SER A 6 -3.97 9.61 25.24
N SER A 7 -3.66 10.82 25.70
CA SER A 7 -4.28 11.43 26.88
C SER A 7 -4.40 12.94 26.75
N ILE A 8 -5.35 13.50 27.49
CA ILE A 8 -5.60 14.93 27.61
C ILE A 8 -5.87 15.31 29.06
N GLY A 9 -5.25 16.41 29.48
CA GLY A 9 -5.33 16.91 30.84
C GLY A 9 -3.99 16.90 31.57
N PRO A 10 -3.99 17.24 32.87
CA PRO A 10 -5.17 17.57 33.67
C PRO A 10 -5.84 18.89 33.26
N ILE A 11 -7.17 18.89 33.05
CA ILE A 11 -7.99 20.09 32.78
C ILE A 11 -8.73 20.47 34.05
N SER A 12 -8.72 21.74 34.44
CA SER A 12 -9.49 22.20 35.60
C SER A 12 -10.99 22.01 35.38
N LEU A 13 -11.67 21.35 36.33
CA LEU A 13 -13.09 21.04 36.22
C LEU A 13 -13.93 21.93 37.15
N ILE A 14 -13.72 21.80 38.46
CA ILE A 14 -14.45 22.54 39.49
C ILE A 14 -13.68 22.51 40.81
N ARG A 15 -13.62 23.64 41.54
CA ARG A 15 -12.79 23.78 42.76
C ARG A 15 -11.33 23.39 42.45
N GLU A 16 -10.72 22.56 43.28
CA GLU A 16 -9.36 22.01 43.12
C GLU A 16 -9.35 20.66 42.40
N ILE A 17 -10.46 20.29 41.75
CA ILE A 17 -10.57 19.02 41.02
C ILE A 17 -10.33 19.28 39.54
N SER A 18 -9.41 18.48 38.99
CA SER A 18 -9.14 18.40 37.56
C SER A 18 -9.56 17.05 37.00
N ILE A 19 -9.65 16.98 35.67
CA ILE A 19 -9.99 15.79 34.91
C ILE A 19 -8.86 15.47 33.94
N GLU A 20 -8.47 14.20 33.90
CA GLU A 20 -7.61 13.64 32.86
C GLU A 20 -8.39 12.55 32.12
N VAL A 21 -8.33 12.56 30.78
CA VAL A 21 -8.93 11.51 29.96
C VAL A 21 -7.82 10.83 29.16
N SER A 22 -7.76 9.51 29.21
CA SER A 22 -6.75 8.71 28.53
C SER A 22 -7.36 7.51 27.79
N ALA A 23 -6.73 7.13 26.68
CA ALA A 23 -7.06 5.93 25.93
C ALA A 23 -6.39 4.71 26.56
N GLU A 24 -7.17 3.65 26.75
CA GLU A 24 -6.75 2.37 27.34
C GLU A 24 -6.40 1.31 26.29
N ARG A 25 -5.59 0.31 26.69
CA ARG A 25 -5.05 -0.74 25.79
C ARG A 25 -6.11 -1.55 25.07
N ASN A 26 -7.32 -1.62 25.64
CA ASN A 26 -8.42 -2.43 25.13
C ASN A 26 -9.49 -1.62 24.40
N ASN A 27 -9.11 -0.45 23.87
CA ASN A 27 -10.00 0.46 23.15
C ASN A 27 -11.13 0.99 24.06
N GLY A 28 -10.76 1.26 25.30
CA GLY A 28 -11.57 1.95 26.28
C GLY A 28 -11.01 3.34 26.56
N TRP A 29 -11.78 4.14 27.29
CA TRP A 29 -11.43 5.48 27.71
C TRP A 29 -11.52 5.54 29.21
N ARG A 30 -10.41 5.93 29.84
CA ARG A 30 -10.33 6.18 31.26
C ARG A 30 -10.50 7.66 31.50
N THR A 31 -11.36 8.01 32.45
CA THR A 31 -11.53 9.39 32.94
C THR A 31 -11.18 9.40 34.41
N ASP A 32 -10.09 10.08 34.77
CA ASP A 32 -9.62 10.23 36.14
C ASP A 32 -9.95 11.63 36.66
N PHE A 33 -10.49 11.67 37.87
CA PHE A 33 -10.67 12.89 38.64
C PHE A 33 -9.53 13.02 39.63
N ILE A 34 -8.83 14.14 39.58
CA ILE A 34 -7.61 14.38 40.35
C ILE A 34 -7.87 15.54 41.30
N GLN A 35 -7.56 15.36 42.58
CA GLN A 35 -7.59 16.41 43.59
C GLN A 35 -6.26 16.40 44.33
N ASN A 36 -5.60 17.56 44.42
CA ASN A 36 -4.30 17.69 45.09
C ASN A 36 -3.21 16.72 44.58
N GLY A 37 -3.28 16.36 43.29
CA GLY A 37 -2.34 15.43 42.66
C GLY A 37 -2.68 13.95 42.82
N GLU A 38 -3.75 13.59 43.55
CA GLU A 38 -4.19 12.21 43.74
C GLU A 38 -5.47 11.92 42.95
N VAL A 39 -5.56 10.72 42.36
CA VAL A 39 -6.78 10.24 41.69
C VAL A 39 -7.81 9.88 42.74
N ILE A 40 -8.89 10.66 42.80
CA ILE A 40 -10.00 10.46 43.75
C ILE A 40 -11.12 9.59 43.18
N ALA A 41 -11.23 9.50 41.85
CA ALA A 41 -12.23 8.68 41.18
C ALA A 41 -11.82 8.37 39.72
N SER A 42 -12.25 7.21 39.22
CA SER A 42 -11.98 6.79 37.84
C SER A 42 -13.23 6.17 37.18
N ASP A 43 -13.50 6.52 35.93
CA ASP A 43 -14.50 5.86 35.07
C ASP A 43 -13.81 5.17 33.90
N LEU A 44 -14.33 4.01 33.51
CA LEU A 44 -13.89 3.26 32.32
C LEU A 44 -15.06 3.07 31.37
N ALA A 45 -14.94 3.66 30.17
CA ALA A 45 -15.97 3.61 29.14
C ALA A 45 -15.43 2.99 27.85
N ARG A 46 -16.33 2.49 26.99
CA ARG A 46 -15.95 2.01 25.63
C ARG A 46 -15.95 3.12 24.59
N THR A 47 -16.66 4.21 24.88
CA THR A 47 -16.84 5.35 24.00
C THR A 47 -16.14 6.55 24.60
N GLU A 48 -15.61 7.40 23.75
CA GLU A 48 -15.04 8.69 24.10
C GLU A 48 -16.04 9.46 24.99
N PRO A 49 -15.64 9.97 26.18
CA PRO A 49 -16.58 10.59 27.11
C PRO A 49 -17.17 11.89 26.57
N TRP A 50 -16.47 12.57 25.65
CA TRP A 50 -17.03 13.71 24.91
C TRP A 50 -17.91 13.29 23.73
N ILE A 51 -18.08 12.02 23.38
CA ILE A 51 -19.06 11.59 22.37
C ILE A 51 -20.30 10.97 23.03
N ASP A 52 -20.12 10.28 24.15
CA ASP A 52 -21.22 9.68 24.91
C ASP A 52 -22.08 10.76 25.62
N ARG A 53 -23.31 10.95 25.12
CA ARG A 53 -24.30 11.87 25.72
C ARG A 53 -24.63 11.58 27.18
N ARG A 54 -24.37 10.36 27.67
CA ARG A 54 -24.63 9.95 29.06
C ARG A 54 -23.44 10.18 29.98
N ALA A 55 -22.25 10.43 29.42
CA ALA A 55 -21.01 10.54 30.20
C ALA A 55 -21.05 11.66 31.24
N PRO A 56 -21.47 12.92 30.93
CA PRO A 56 -21.50 13.98 31.94
C PRO A 56 -22.33 13.62 33.18
N GLY A 57 -23.53 13.06 32.97
CA GLY A 57 -24.41 12.66 34.06
C GLY A 57 -23.88 11.47 34.88
N ARG A 58 -23.26 10.47 34.22
CA ARG A 58 -22.62 9.31 34.88
C ARG A 58 -21.43 9.76 35.73
N LEU A 59 -20.55 10.56 35.15
CA LEU A 59 -19.34 11.07 35.78
C LEU A 59 -19.65 12.04 36.93
N ALA A 60 -20.64 12.92 36.77
CA ALA A 60 -21.11 13.78 37.87
C ALA A 60 -21.69 12.98 39.04
N GLN A 61 -22.34 11.85 38.77
CA GLN A 61 -22.83 10.96 39.81
C GLN A 61 -21.68 10.28 40.57
N LEU A 62 -20.60 9.90 39.87
CA LEU A 62 -19.37 9.38 40.47
C LEU A 62 -18.69 10.43 41.35
N LEU A 63 -18.47 11.64 40.83
CA LEU A 63 -17.88 12.75 41.58
C LEU A 63 -18.69 13.15 42.82
N ARG A 64 -20.03 13.08 42.74
CA ARG A 64 -20.88 13.35 43.91
C ARG A 64 -20.66 12.35 45.03
N ALA A 65 -20.45 11.07 44.69
CA ALA A 65 -20.23 10.02 45.68
C ALA A 65 -18.89 10.21 46.41
N GLU A 66 -17.84 10.64 45.70
CA GLU A 66 -16.48 10.70 46.23
C GLU A 66 -16.11 12.07 46.83
N ALA A 67 -16.60 13.18 46.28
CA ALA A 67 -16.16 14.53 46.63
C ALA A 67 -17.28 15.47 47.11
N ALA A 68 -18.47 14.94 47.38
CA ALA A 68 -19.65 15.69 47.85
C ALA A 68 -19.95 16.97 47.01
N ILE A 69 -19.71 16.90 45.70
CA ILE A 69 -19.95 18.00 44.77
C ILE A 69 -21.42 18.02 44.37
N ASP A 70 -21.96 19.22 44.17
CA ASP A 70 -23.28 19.37 43.57
C ASP A 70 -23.33 18.75 42.17
N ARG A 71 -24.27 17.82 41.96
CA ARG A 71 -24.36 17.05 40.72
C ARG A 71 -24.64 17.93 39.51
N LYS A 72 -25.46 18.97 39.67
CA LYS A 72 -25.81 19.85 38.56
C LYS A 72 -24.59 20.66 38.12
N ALA A 73 -23.89 21.28 39.08
CA ALA A 73 -22.65 22.01 38.82
C ALA A 73 -21.57 21.13 38.18
N ALA A 74 -21.39 19.89 38.67
CA ALA A 74 -20.45 18.94 38.07
C ALA A 74 -20.84 18.56 36.63
N THR A 75 -22.14 18.35 36.37
CA THR A 75 -22.63 18.04 35.02
C THR A 75 -22.36 19.20 34.05
N GLU A 76 -22.69 20.43 34.44
CA GLU A 76 -22.47 21.63 33.63
C GLU A 76 -20.97 21.93 33.39
N ALA A 77 -20.10 21.60 34.37
CA ALA A 77 -18.65 21.69 34.19
C ALA A 77 -18.13 20.65 33.19
N LEU A 78 -18.57 19.40 33.31
CA LEU A 78 -18.20 18.31 32.40
C LEU A 78 -18.67 18.56 30.97
N GLU A 79 -19.89 19.07 30.79
CA GLU A 79 -20.42 19.44 29.48
C GLU A 79 -19.58 20.51 28.79
N ARG A 80 -19.13 21.53 29.53
CA ARG A 80 -18.21 22.57 29.03
C ARG A 80 -16.86 21.98 28.66
N VAL A 81 -16.22 21.25 29.56
CA VAL A 81 -14.92 20.61 29.28
C VAL A 81 -15.00 19.71 28.03
N PHE A 82 -16.05 18.90 27.90
CA PHE A 82 -16.21 18.04 26.74
C PHE A 82 -16.55 18.80 25.46
N ALA A 83 -17.23 19.94 25.54
CA ALA A 83 -17.38 20.83 24.39
C ALA A 83 -16.03 21.40 23.97
N ASP A 84 -15.23 21.89 24.91
CA ASP A 84 -13.90 22.43 24.64
C ASP A 84 -12.98 21.36 24.02
N ILE A 85 -13.01 20.12 24.53
CA ILE A 85 -12.26 19.00 23.93
C ILE A 85 -12.70 18.79 22.47
N ARG A 86 -13.98 18.86 22.12
CA ARG A 86 -14.43 18.67 20.73
C ARG A 86 -13.92 19.76 19.78
N GLU A 87 -13.81 20.99 20.28
CA GLU A 87 -13.42 22.16 19.49
C GLU A 87 -11.89 22.32 19.39
N LEU A 88 -11.12 21.67 20.25
CA LEU A 88 -9.65 21.66 20.15
C LEU A 88 -9.24 20.90 18.88
N PRO A 89 -8.33 21.46 18.05
CA PRO A 89 -7.63 20.71 17.01
C PRO A 89 -6.99 19.42 17.58
N ASP A 90 -6.56 19.50 18.84
CA ASP A 90 -5.96 18.42 19.63
C ASP A 90 -6.97 17.39 20.18
N GLY A 91 -8.26 17.73 20.32
CA GLY A 91 -9.28 16.75 20.72
C GLY A 91 -9.81 15.90 19.57
N GLN A 92 -9.59 16.35 18.33
CA GLN A 92 -9.63 15.48 17.15
C GLN A 92 -8.36 14.61 17.03
N ALA A 93 -7.26 14.99 17.71
CA ALA A 93 -5.98 14.26 17.73
C ALA A 93 -5.85 13.24 18.87
N LEU A 94 -6.87 13.09 19.73
CA LEU A 94 -6.98 12.00 20.70
C LEU A 94 -7.31 10.71 19.97
N VAL A 95 -6.27 10.02 19.55
CA VAL A 95 -6.38 8.72 18.89
C VAL A 95 -6.38 7.60 19.94
N SER A 96 -6.87 6.43 19.56
CA SER A 96 -6.77 5.25 20.42
C SER A 96 -5.29 4.94 20.73
N GLN A 97 -5.04 4.25 21.84
CA GLN A 97 -3.66 3.90 22.19
C GLN A 97 -2.95 3.08 21.11
N ALA A 98 -3.67 2.22 20.38
CA ALA A 98 -3.12 1.49 19.26
C ALA A 98 -2.64 2.44 18.14
N ALA A 99 -3.47 3.41 17.76
CA ALA A 99 -3.09 4.40 16.76
C ALA A 99 -1.96 5.31 17.24
N ALA A 100 -1.99 5.79 18.49
CA ALA A 100 -0.92 6.60 19.06
C ALA A 100 0.42 5.86 19.06
N ARG A 101 0.42 4.57 19.40
CA ARG A 101 1.63 3.75 19.39
C ARG A 101 2.18 3.53 17.99
N ALA A 102 1.33 3.16 17.03
CA ALA A 102 1.78 2.93 15.66
C ALA A 102 2.32 4.22 15.02
N ILE A 103 1.58 5.32 15.17
CA ILE A 103 1.97 6.63 14.65
C ILE A 103 3.24 7.13 15.35
N GLY A 104 3.30 7.07 16.68
CA GLY A 104 4.45 7.52 17.46
C GLY A 104 5.73 6.71 17.21
N ALA A 105 5.60 5.43 16.87
CA ALA A 105 6.74 4.59 16.50
C ALA A 105 7.19 4.78 15.05
N THR A 106 6.40 5.47 14.21
CA THR A 106 6.70 5.66 12.78
C THR A 106 7.78 6.72 12.61
N VAL A 107 8.89 6.34 11.98
CA VAL A 107 10.02 7.21 11.65
C VAL A 107 9.85 7.83 10.27
N ALA A 108 9.50 7.00 9.28
CA ALA A 108 9.28 7.44 7.90
C ALA A 108 8.27 6.53 7.21
N VAL A 109 7.66 7.05 6.14
CA VAL A 109 6.79 6.28 5.25
C VAL A 109 7.22 6.56 3.82
N THR A 110 7.46 5.48 3.08
CA THR A 110 7.87 5.53 1.68
C THR A 110 6.88 4.76 0.83
N ILE A 111 6.44 5.38 -0.27
CA ILE A 111 5.72 4.70 -1.34
C ILE A 111 6.73 4.41 -2.44
N GLU A 112 7.14 3.16 -2.52
CA GLU A 112 7.96 2.71 -3.64
C GLU A 112 7.04 2.56 -4.87
N LEU A 113 7.29 3.36 -5.90
CA LEU A 113 6.48 3.43 -7.13
C LEU A 113 6.71 2.24 -8.08
N SER A 114 6.78 1.03 -7.51
CA SER A 114 6.81 -0.22 -8.24
C SER A 114 5.44 -0.56 -8.85
N ASP A 115 5.35 -1.59 -9.69
CA ASP A 115 4.06 -2.07 -10.22
C ASP A 115 3.72 -3.50 -9.76
N PRO A 116 2.86 -3.68 -8.73
CA PRO A 116 2.11 -2.65 -7.99
C PRO A 116 2.96 -1.95 -6.91
N PRO A 117 2.54 -0.76 -6.42
CA PRO A 117 3.33 0.00 -5.46
C PRO A 117 3.36 -0.67 -4.09
N LEU A 118 4.48 -0.48 -3.41
CA LEU A 118 4.71 -0.95 -2.05
C LEU A 118 4.78 0.23 -1.08
N TYR A 119 4.17 0.05 0.08
CA TYR A 119 4.16 1.01 1.17
C TYR A 119 5.08 0.47 2.27
N ILE A 120 6.18 1.18 2.48
CA ILE A 120 7.23 0.82 3.42
C ILE A 120 7.10 1.76 4.61
N ILE A 121 6.81 1.18 5.78
CA ILE A 121 6.66 1.91 7.04
C ILE A 121 7.88 1.61 7.89
N ASP A 122 8.77 2.58 8.03
CA ASP A 122 9.91 2.46 8.91
C ASP A 122 9.50 2.87 10.32
N LEU A 123 9.72 1.96 11.26
CA LEU A 123 9.52 2.16 12.69
C LEU A 123 10.88 2.18 13.39
N GLU A 124 10.92 2.72 14.61
CA GLU A 124 12.16 2.77 15.41
C GLU A 124 12.84 1.40 15.59
N ALA A 125 12.06 0.31 15.62
CA ALA A 125 12.55 -1.05 15.86
C ALA A 125 12.63 -1.93 14.61
N GLY A 126 12.23 -1.42 13.43
CA GLY A 126 12.23 -2.21 12.19
C GLY A 126 11.18 -1.73 11.19
N THR A 127 10.99 -2.49 10.12
CA THR A 127 10.18 -2.05 8.97
C THR A 127 8.97 -2.96 8.76
N MET A 128 7.84 -2.37 8.40
CA MET A 128 6.66 -3.09 7.92
C MET A 128 6.42 -2.75 6.45
N VAL A 129 6.20 -3.77 5.62
CA VAL A 129 5.92 -3.59 4.18
C VAL A 129 4.49 -4.01 3.88
N PHE A 130 3.75 -3.17 3.17
CA PHE A 130 2.38 -3.42 2.72
C PHE A 130 2.28 -3.26 1.20
N SER A 131 1.51 -4.14 0.57
CA SER A 131 1.00 -3.91 -0.78
C SER A 131 -0.15 -2.91 -0.78
N ALA A 132 -0.38 -2.23 -1.91
CA ALA A 132 -1.55 -1.37 -2.10
C ALA A 132 -2.88 -2.06 -1.74
N LYS A 133 -2.98 -3.37 -2.05
CA LYS A 133 -4.17 -4.18 -1.75
C LYS A 133 -4.36 -4.40 -0.24
N GLU A 134 -3.28 -4.59 0.52
CA GLU A 134 -3.35 -4.76 1.97
C GLU A 134 -3.79 -3.45 2.64
N LEU A 135 -3.20 -2.31 2.26
CA LEU A 135 -3.61 -1.01 2.81
C LEU A 135 -5.05 -0.64 2.44
N ALA A 136 -5.46 -0.84 1.19
CA ALA A 136 -6.83 -0.51 0.75
C ALA A 136 -7.92 -1.32 1.48
N ARG A 137 -7.59 -2.54 1.93
CA ARG A 137 -8.53 -3.39 2.67
C ARG A 137 -8.72 -2.97 4.12
N GLN A 138 -7.77 -2.22 4.70
CA GLN A 138 -7.79 -1.74 6.08
C GLN A 138 -8.17 -2.83 7.10
N GLN A 139 -7.68 -4.06 6.91
CA GLN A 139 -7.99 -5.17 7.80
C GLN A 139 -7.12 -5.13 9.06
N PRO A 140 -7.71 -5.11 10.28
CA PRO A 140 -6.92 -5.03 11.51
C PRO A 140 -5.96 -6.18 11.71
N ILE A 141 -6.33 -7.39 11.26
CA ILE A 141 -5.47 -8.57 11.41
C ILE A 141 -4.13 -8.38 10.69
N THR A 142 -4.13 -7.86 9.46
CA THR A 142 -2.92 -7.63 8.68
C THR A 142 -1.97 -6.65 9.35
N LEU A 143 -2.50 -5.55 9.92
CA LEU A 143 -1.70 -4.58 10.66
C LEU A 143 -1.13 -5.21 11.95
N ASN A 144 -1.96 -5.90 12.73
CA ASN A 144 -1.54 -6.49 14.01
C ASN A 144 -0.48 -7.59 13.82
N GLU A 145 -0.58 -8.41 12.76
CA GLU A 145 0.40 -9.46 12.43
C GLU A 145 1.76 -8.87 12.04
N LYS A 146 1.77 -7.86 11.16
CA LYS A 146 3.01 -7.17 10.76
C LYS A 146 3.63 -6.43 11.94
N TRP A 147 2.82 -5.79 12.77
CA TRP A 147 3.30 -5.16 14.01
C TRP A 147 3.98 -6.16 14.94
N LEU A 148 3.36 -7.32 15.19
CA LEU A 148 3.95 -8.36 16.04
C LEU A 148 5.27 -8.92 15.47
N SER A 149 5.49 -8.81 14.16
CA SER A 149 6.77 -9.20 13.55
C SER A 149 7.90 -8.23 13.92
N VAL A 150 7.59 -6.95 14.16
CA VAL A 150 8.55 -5.92 14.60
C VAL A 150 8.65 -5.84 16.13
N TYR A 151 7.52 -5.99 16.83
CA TYR A 151 7.42 -5.94 18.30
C TYR A 151 6.80 -7.24 18.89
N PRO A 152 7.56 -8.35 18.97
CA PRO A 152 7.01 -9.68 19.28
C PRO A 152 6.30 -9.85 20.62
N ARG A 153 6.60 -8.97 21.59
CA ARG A 153 6.06 -9.06 22.96
C ARG A 153 5.01 -7.99 23.26
N GLU A 154 4.70 -7.13 22.29
CA GLU A 154 3.87 -5.96 22.52
C GLU A 154 2.76 -5.84 21.47
N PRO A 155 1.69 -6.65 21.58
CA PRO A 155 0.60 -6.61 20.62
C PRO A 155 0.02 -5.19 20.49
N LEU A 156 -0.29 -4.80 19.26
CA LEU A 156 -0.88 -3.50 18.97
C LEU A 156 -2.37 -3.45 19.34
N ASN A 157 -3.10 -4.55 19.12
CA ASN A 157 -4.53 -4.70 19.36
C ASN A 157 -5.40 -3.66 18.63
N ALA A 158 -4.96 -3.22 17.44
CA ALA A 158 -5.72 -2.31 16.59
C ALA A 158 -7.04 -2.95 16.11
N ARG A 159 -8.11 -2.15 16.01
CA ARG A 159 -9.42 -2.48 15.43
C ARG A 159 -9.66 -1.63 14.17
N GLY A 160 -10.78 -1.85 13.49
CA GLY A 160 -11.08 -1.20 12.20
C GLY A 160 -10.93 0.32 12.20
N LYS A 161 -11.47 1.01 13.23
CA LYS A 161 -11.32 2.48 13.37
C LYS A 161 -9.87 2.93 13.55
N ASP A 162 -9.06 2.11 14.22
CA ASP A 162 -7.66 2.41 14.51
C ASP A 162 -6.82 2.27 13.23
N VAL A 163 -7.10 1.25 12.41
CA VAL A 163 -6.42 1.04 11.13
C VAL A 163 -6.64 2.22 10.20
N GLY A 164 -7.87 2.72 10.08
CA GLY A 164 -8.17 3.90 9.25
C GLY A 164 -7.32 5.10 9.65
N ALA A 165 -7.33 5.46 10.93
CA ALA A 165 -6.54 6.58 11.44
C ALA A 165 -5.02 6.42 11.23
N ILE A 166 -4.49 5.21 11.42
CA ILE A 166 -3.07 4.92 11.20
C ILE A 166 -2.71 5.05 9.72
N VAL A 167 -3.54 4.48 8.83
CA VAL A 167 -3.31 4.54 7.38
C VAL A 167 -3.43 5.97 6.86
N ASP A 168 -4.42 6.73 7.31
CA ASP A 168 -4.58 8.15 6.95
C ASP A 168 -3.34 8.96 7.35
N TYR A 169 -2.80 8.72 8.55
CA TYR A 169 -1.55 9.33 8.98
C TYR A 169 -0.38 8.94 8.07
N TRP A 170 -0.17 7.65 7.83
CA TRP A 170 0.94 7.17 6.99
C TRP A 170 0.90 7.76 5.59
N VAL A 171 -0.27 7.77 4.94
CA VAL A 171 -0.44 8.36 3.61
C VAL A 171 -0.16 9.86 3.62
N SER A 172 -0.50 10.57 4.71
CA SER A 172 -0.28 12.02 4.82
C SER A 172 1.19 12.44 4.91
N ILE A 173 2.07 11.56 5.38
CA ILE A 173 3.50 11.82 5.55
C ILE A 173 4.37 11.06 4.54
N ALA A 174 3.74 10.31 3.63
CA ALA A 174 4.45 9.43 2.73
C ALA A 174 5.24 10.21 1.68
N GLU A 175 6.50 9.81 1.47
CA GLU A 175 7.31 10.27 0.35
C GLU A 175 7.32 9.21 -0.75
N GLU A 176 7.16 9.64 -2.00
CA GLU A 176 7.25 8.75 -3.16
C GLU A 176 8.71 8.60 -3.59
N THR A 177 9.14 7.36 -3.83
CA THR A 177 10.50 7.09 -4.30
C THR A 177 10.50 6.11 -5.47
N GLU A 178 11.53 6.22 -6.29
CA GLU A 178 11.85 5.21 -7.29
C GLU A 178 12.19 3.87 -6.62
N PRO A 179 11.85 2.73 -7.24
CA PRO A 179 12.20 1.42 -6.74
C PRO A 179 13.70 1.22 -6.52
N THR A 180 14.05 0.71 -5.35
CA THR A 180 15.45 0.38 -5.00
C THR A 180 15.89 -1.00 -5.51
N GLY A 181 14.97 -1.75 -6.13
CA GLY A 181 15.19 -3.02 -6.81
C GLY A 181 14.47 -3.08 -8.16
N PHE A 182 14.14 -4.28 -8.66
CA PHE A 182 13.38 -4.42 -9.91
C PHE A 182 12.09 -3.59 -9.83
N LEU A 183 11.84 -2.66 -10.77
CA LEU A 183 10.69 -1.74 -10.68
C LEU A 183 9.36 -2.49 -10.67
N THR A 184 9.37 -3.74 -11.14
CA THR A 184 8.19 -4.60 -11.16
C THR A 184 8.61 -6.07 -10.99
N PRO A 185 7.73 -6.95 -10.44
CA PRO A 185 7.96 -8.40 -10.42
C PRO A 185 8.01 -9.02 -11.83
N TRP A 186 7.80 -8.23 -12.88
CA TRP A 186 7.77 -8.64 -14.28
C TRP A 186 9.08 -8.38 -15.03
N GLU A 187 10.02 -7.62 -14.45
CA GLU A 187 11.29 -7.31 -15.12
C GLU A 187 12.12 -8.57 -15.37
N VAL A 188 12.34 -9.38 -14.33
CA VAL A 188 13.09 -10.65 -14.46
C VAL A 188 12.44 -11.60 -15.47
N PRO A 189 11.11 -11.87 -15.43
CA PRO A 189 10.45 -12.64 -16.47
C PRO A 189 10.53 -12.02 -17.88
N ALA A 190 10.50 -10.69 -18.01
CA ALA A 190 10.58 -10.03 -19.31
C ALA A 190 11.99 -10.13 -19.90
N GLU A 191 13.04 -9.97 -19.09
CA GLU A 191 14.42 -10.18 -19.49
C GLU A 191 14.68 -11.65 -19.89
N GLU A 192 14.14 -12.59 -19.10
CA GLU A 192 14.27 -14.02 -19.41
C GLU A 192 13.50 -14.41 -20.68
N LEU A 193 12.35 -13.77 -20.95
CA LEU A 193 11.62 -13.95 -22.19
C LEU A 193 12.45 -13.42 -23.38
N ALA A 194 12.98 -12.20 -23.28
CA ALA A 194 13.82 -11.61 -24.32
C ALA A 194 15.07 -12.48 -24.59
N ARG A 195 15.72 -12.98 -23.54
CA ARG A 195 16.86 -13.91 -23.64
C ARG A 195 16.47 -15.23 -24.29
N THR A 196 15.35 -15.82 -23.88
CA THR A 196 14.85 -17.08 -24.45
C THR A 196 14.56 -16.91 -25.94
N VAL A 197 13.89 -15.82 -26.31
CA VAL A 197 13.55 -15.50 -27.71
C VAL A 197 14.80 -15.26 -28.53
N ALA A 198 15.76 -14.48 -28.03
CA ALA A 198 17.02 -14.20 -28.71
C ALA A 198 17.88 -15.43 -28.99
N ASN A 199 17.74 -16.48 -28.17
CA ASN A 199 18.48 -17.74 -28.35
C ASN A 199 17.83 -18.72 -29.33
N ILE A 200 16.65 -18.41 -29.87
CA ILE A 200 16.00 -19.24 -30.89
C ILE A 200 16.61 -18.91 -32.25
N PRO A 201 17.33 -19.85 -32.89
CA PRO A 201 18.16 -19.53 -34.05
C PRO A 201 17.37 -19.24 -35.34
N ILE A 202 16.09 -19.62 -35.41
CA ILE A 202 15.29 -19.55 -36.63
C ILE A 202 13.97 -18.84 -36.34
N VAL A 203 13.73 -17.74 -37.04
CA VAL A 203 12.43 -17.07 -37.08
C VAL A 203 11.73 -17.45 -38.38
N HIS A 204 10.60 -18.15 -38.28
CA HIS A 204 9.86 -18.60 -39.46
C HIS A 204 8.92 -17.51 -39.97
N GLU A 205 8.84 -17.35 -41.29
CA GLU A 205 7.84 -16.49 -41.95
C GLU A 205 6.49 -17.19 -42.17
N VAL A 206 6.34 -18.40 -41.62
CA VAL A 206 5.13 -19.22 -41.71
C VAL A 206 4.64 -19.62 -40.32
N ARG A 207 3.32 -19.79 -40.17
CA ARG A 207 2.68 -19.99 -38.86
C ARG A 207 3.12 -21.30 -38.18
N GLU A 208 3.61 -22.27 -38.95
CA GLU A 208 4.19 -23.52 -38.47
C GLU A 208 5.35 -23.30 -37.48
N GLY A 209 6.05 -22.16 -37.57
CA GLY A 209 7.10 -21.79 -36.63
C GLY A 209 6.61 -21.68 -35.17
N LEU A 210 5.35 -21.29 -34.94
CA LEU A 210 4.75 -21.24 -33.59
C LEU A 210 4.70 -22.60 -32.89
N ILE A 211 4.66 -23.69 -33.68
CA ILE A 211 4.65 -25.06 -33.14
C ILE A 211 6.07 -25.57 -32.96
N ARG A 212 6.96 -25.29 -33.91
CA ARG A 212 8.31 -25.86 -33.95
C ARG A 212 9.23 -25.23 -32.91
N ASP A 213 9.33 -23.91 -32.98
CA ASP A 213 10.30 -23.13 -32.22
C ASP A 213 9.64 -22.03 -31.39
N GLY A 214 8.34 -21.80 -31.57
CA GLY A 214 7.56 -20.83 -30.81
C GLY A 214 7.52 -19.43 -31.42
N LEU A 215 8.14 -19.22 -32.58
CA LEU A 215 8.22 -17.92 -33.25
C LEU A 215 7.62 -17.93 -34.66
N PHE A 216 6.88 -16.88 -35.01
CA PHE A 216 6.38 -16.62 -36.36
C PHE A 216 6.43 -15.12 -36.68
N LEU A 217 7.20 -14.73 -37.70
CA LEU A 217 7.26 -13.36 -38.17
C LEU A 217 6.25 -13.14 -39.31
N ALA A 218 5.20 -12.38 -39.01
CA ALA A 218 4.27 -11.89 -40.01
C ALA A 218 4.85 -10.63 -40.68
N LYS A 219 5.77 -10.81 -41.65
CA LYS A 219 6.52 -9.71 -42.30
C LYS A 219 5.63 -8.57 -42.80
N ASP A 220 4.53 -8.89 -43.49
CA ASP A 220 3.62 -7.88 -44.05
C ASP A 220 2.95 -7.01 -42.98
N ALA A 221 2.74 -7.57 -41.78
CA ALA A 221 2.14 -6.86 -40.66
C ALA A 221 3.20 -6.22 -39.75
N GLY A 222 4.47 -6.56 -39.91
CA GLY A 222 5.54 -6.16 -39.00
C GLY A 222 5.29 -6.65 -37.57
N ILE A 223 4.90 -7.92 -37.38
CA ILE A 223 4.62 -8.49 -36.06
C ILE A 223 5.40 -9.79 -35.87
N LEU A 224 6.13 -9.89 -34.76
CA LEU A 224 6.69 -11.15 -34.28
C LEU A 224 5.68 -11.82 -33.34
N TRP A 225 5.13 -12.95 -33.74
CA TRP A 225 4.26 -13.75 -32.89
C TRP A 225 5.07 -14.74 -32.07
N ILE A 226 4.90 -14.67 -30.74
CA ILE A 226 5.54 -15.55 -29.77
C ILE A 226 4.49 -16.48 -29.18
N ALA A 227 4.71 -17.78 -29.25
CA ALA A 227 3.76 -18.78 -28.80
C ALA A 227 3.54 -18.69 -27.28
N GLY A 228 2.27 -18.83 -26.86
CA GLY A 228 1.88 -18.71 -25.46
C GLY A 228 2.52 -19.76 -24.55
N TRP A 229 2.86 -20.93 -25.08
CA TRP A 229 3.57 -21.96 -24.32
C TRP A 229 5.00 -21.55 -23.97
N LEU A 230 5.68 -20.80 -24.86
CA LEU A 230 7.03 -20.31 -24.61
C LEU A 230 7.02 -19.24 -23.53
N VAL A 231 6.02 -18.35 -23.59
CA VAL A 231 5.78 -17.34 -22.55
C VAL A 231 5.50 -18.00 -21.20
N GLN A 232 4.69 -19.08 -21.21
CA GLN A 232 4.32 -19.80 -20.00
C GLN A 232 5.51 -20.53 -19.38
N ASP A 233 6.35 -21.17 -20.20
CA ASP A 233 7.59 -21.82 -19.75
C ASP A 233 8.54 -20.82 -19.06
N VAL A 234 8.71 -19.61 -19.62
CA VAL A 234 9.51 -18.56 -18.99
C VAL A 234 8.95 -18.14 -17.64
N LEU A 235 7.63 -17.93 -17.56
CA LEU A 235 6.98 -17.56 -16.30
C LEU A 235 7.18 -18.63 -15.22
N GLU A 236 7.03 -19.91 -15.57
CA GLU A 236 7.25 -21.03 -14.67
C GLU A 236 8.71 -21.09 -14.17
N ARG A 237 9.68 -20.90 -15.07
CA ARG A 237 11.12 -20.83 -14.72
C ARG A 237 11.44 -19.69 -13.75
N CYS A 238 10.72 -18.58 -13.83
CA CYS A 238 10.83 -17.45 -12.90
C CYS A 238 10.02 -17.63 -11.60
N GLY A 239 9.41 -18.80 -11.37
CA GLY A 239 8.59 -19.07 -10.18
C GLY A 239 7.23 -18.38 -10.18
N MET A 240 6.80 -17.84 -11.33
CA MET A 240 5.49 -17.21 -11.50
C MET A 240 4.46 -18.28 -11.84
N ARG A 241 3.26 -18.20 -11.25
CA ARG A 241 2.15 -19.13 -11.55
C ARG A 241 1.33 -18.64 -12.75
N ASP A 242 0.83 -19.60 -13.52
CA ASP A 242 -0.01 -19.43 -14.71
C ASP A 242 -1.13 -18.41 -14.52
N HIS A 243 -1.30 -17.57 -15.54
CA HIS A 243 -2.47 -16.71 -15.76
C HIS A 243 -2.56 -15.43 -14.91
N THR A 244 -1.45 -14.70 -14.73
CA THR A 244 -1.57 -13.33 -14.22
C THR A 244 -1.69 -12.34 -15.39
N PRO A 245 -2.80 -11.57 -15.51
CA PRO A 245 -2.95 -10.53 -16.53
C PRO A 245 -1.83 -9.47 -16.48
N GLY A 246 -1.16 -9.34 -15.33
CA GLY A 246 -0.08 -8.39 -15.05
C GLY A 246 1.07 -8.46 -16.04
N PHE A 247 1.59 -9.65 -16.37
CA PHE A 247 2.72 -9.76 -17.31
C PHE A 247 2.38 -9.21 -18.70
N SER A 248 1.19 -9.53 -19.20
CA SER A 248 0.71 -9.01 -20.49
C SER A 248 0.42 -7.50 -20.46
N GLN A 249 0.15 -6.92 -19.30
CA GLN A 249 -0.03 -5.48 -19.13
C GLN A 249 1.32 -4.78 -19.06
N TYR A 250 2.27 -5.35 -18.32
CA TYR A 250 3.65 -4.92 -18.23
C TYR A 250 4.29 -4.81 -19.62
N LEU A 251 4.30 -5.91 -20.40
CA LEU A 251 4.89 -5.93 -21.74
C LEU A 251 4.23 -4.95 -22.73
N ARG A 252 2.95 -4.63 -22.53
CA ARG A 252 2.27 -3.58 -23.34
C ARG A 252 2.68 -2.18 -22.93
N ARG A 253 2.90 -1.95 -21.63
CA ARG A 253 3.34 -0.66 -21.11
C ARG A 253 4.79 -0.36 -21.50
N THR A 254 5.68 -1.35 -21.48
CA THR A 254 7.07 -1.21 -21.94
C THR A 254 7.17 -1.09 -23.47
N GLY A 255 6.09 -1.43 -24.19
CA GLY A 255 6.03 -1.33 -25.65
C GLY A 255 6.57 -2.56 -26.38
N ASP A 256 6.95 -3.62 -25.66
CA ASP A 256 7.45 -4.87 -26.25
C ASP A 256 6.34 -5.65 -26.96
N MET A 257 5.17 -5.76 -26.32
CA MET A 257 4.00 -6.45 -26.85
C MET A 257 3.02 -5.43 -27.47
N ILE A 258 2.75 -5.58 -28.76
CA ILE A 258 1.85 -4.72 -29.55
C ILE A 258 0.46 -5.34 -29.74
N HIS A 259 0.33 -6.67 -29.68
CA HIS A 259 -0.96 -7.36 -29.76
C HIS A 259 -1.15 -8.34 -28.60
N LYS A 260 -2.34 -8.31 -28.00
CA LYS A 260 -2.78 -9.31 -27.02
C LYS A 260 -2.74 -10.71 -27.63
N SER A 261 -2.79 -11.73 -26.76
CA SER A 261 -2.90 -13.12 -27.18
C SER A 261 -4.02 -13.37 -28.19
N GLN A 262 -3.68 -13.84 -29.39
CA GLN A 262 -4.61 -14.19 -30.46
C GLN A 262 -4.52 -15.68 -30.83
N PRO A 263 -5.62 -16.29 -31.30
CA PRO A 263 -5.60 -17.64 -31.82
C PRO A 263 -5.06 -17.70 -33.25
N HIS A 264 -4.04 -18.52 -33.48
CA HIS A 264 -3.49 -18.86 -34.80
C HIS A 264 -3.80 -20.32 -35.14
N ARG A 265 -4.43 -20.55 -36.30
CA ARG A 265 -4.69 -21.89 -36.80
C ARG A 265 -3.54 -22.34 -37.71
N VAL A 266 -2.96 -23.49 -37.38
CA VAL A 266 -1.81 -24.12 -38.06
C VAL A 266 -2.18 -25.57 -38.34
N GLY A 267 -2.55 -25.87 -39.58
CA GLY A 267 -3.22 -27.13 -39.92
C GLY A 267 -4.46 -27.37 -39.05
N SER A 268 -4.49 -28.50 -38.34
CA SER A 268 -5.56 -28.86 -37.41
C SER A 268 -5.40 -28.30 -35.99
N ARG A 269 -4.25 -27.68 -35.65
CA ARG A 269 -3.95 -27.18 -34.31
C ARG A 269 -4.27 -25.70 -34.17
N LEU A 270 -4.76 -25.32 -33.00
CA LEU A 270 -4.95 -23.93 -32.59
C LEU A 270 -3.85 -23.57 -31.59
N VAL A 271 -3.00 -22.61 -31.94
CA VAL A 271 -1.94 -22.10 -31.06
C VAL A 271 -2.28 -20.67 -30.67
N ARG A 272 -2.25 -20.35 -29.38
CA ARG A 272 -2.34 -18.96 -28.94
C ARG A 272 -0.96 -18.32 -28.99
N ALA A 273 -0.84 -17.13 -29.56
CA ALA A 273 0.41 -16.40 -29.64
C ALA A 273 0.19 -14.92 -29.28
N TRP A 274 1.22 -14.29 -28.75
CA TRP A 274 1.25 -12.89 -28.34
C TRP A 274 2.06 -12.12 -29.39
N GLY A 275 1.62 -10.94 -29.79
CA GLY A 275 2.27 -10.19 -30.88
C GLY A 275 3.22 -9.15 -30.32
N PHE A 276 4.49 -9.26 -30.67
CA PHE A 276 5.60 -8.40 -30.27
C PHE A 276 6.09 -7.58 -31.46
N ARG A 277 6.86 -6.54 -31.16
CA ARG A 277 7.59 -5.81 -32.19
C ARG A 277 8.61 -6.74 -32.89
N PRO A 278 8.89 -6.54 -34.19
CA PRO A 278 9.85 -7.38 -34.92
C PRO A 278 11.27 -7.36 -34.33
N ASP A 279 11.69 -6.22 -33.79
CA ASP A 279 13.01 -6.01 -33.18
C ASP A 279 13.18 -6.68 -31.81
N TYR A 280 12.13 -7.31 -31.28
CA TYR A 280 12.19 -8.11 -30.04
C TYR A 280 13.04 -9.38 -30.21
N HIS A 281 13.25 -9.83 -31.46
CA HIS A 281 14.24 -10.86 -31.79
C HIS A 281 15.45 -10.18 -32.48
N PRO A 282 16.67 -10.29 -31.95
CA PRO A 282 17.86 -9.60 -32.49
C PRO A 282 18.34 -10.15 -33.85
N GLY A 283 17.78 -11.25 -34.34
CA GLY A 283 18.03 -11.80 -35.67
C GLY A 283 17.27 -11.04 -36.76
N ASP A 284 18.05 -10.34 -37.61
CA ASP A 284 17.72 -9.57 -38.82
C ASP A 284 17.64 -8.03 -38.69
N ALA A 285 18.47 -7.43 -37.83
CA ALA A 285 18.96 -6.05 -38.01
C ALA A 285 20.18 -5.93 -38.96
N ALA A 286 20.59 -7.02 -39.63
CA ALA A 286 21.78 -7.05 -40.50
C ALA A 286 21.49 -7.74 -41.85
N GLY A 287 20.67 -7.12 -42.69
CA GLY A 287 20.36 -7.62 -44.04
C GLY A 287 20.02 -6.56 -45.08
N GLY A 288 20.14 -5.28 -44.76
CA GLY A 288 19.92 -4.18 -45.69
C GLY A 288 21.06 -3.18 -45.58
N ALA A 289 22.13 -3.41 -46.33
CA ALA A 289 23.14 -2.39 -46.55
C ALA A 289 22.46 -1.10 -46.99
N ALA A 290 22.74 -0.03 -46.26
CA ALA A 290 22.41 1.32 -46.65
C ALA A 290 22.84 1.54 -48.11
N GLY A 291 21.87 1.68 -49.00
CA GLY A 291 22.08 2.31 -50.28
C GLY A 291 22.55 3.73 -50.00
N LEU A 292 23.85 3.95 -50.12
CA LEU A 292 24.39 5.29 -50.32
C LEU A 292 23.60 5.94 -51.47
N PRO A 293 23.01 7.14 -51.28
CA PRO A 293 22.43 7.85 -52.40
C PRO A 293 23.56 8.20 -53.38
N ASP A 294 23.41 7.69 -54.60
CA ASP A 294 24.11 8.11 -55.79
C ASP A 294 23.90 9.62 -55.96
N LEU A 295 24.87 10.42 -55.52
CA LEU A 295 24.97 11.83 -55.85
C LEU A 295 25.60 11.93 -57.24
N GLY A 296 24.79 11.63 -58.25
CA GLY A 296 25.02 12.04 -59.63
C GLY A 296 24.96 13.56 -59.73
N GLY A 297 26.10 14.21 -59.50
CA GLY A 297 26.34 15.62 -59.76
C GLY A 297 27.43 15.74 -60.82
N GLY A 298 27.02 15.89 -62.08
CA GLY A 298 27.93 16.15 -63.18
C GLY A 298 28.62 17.50 -63.05
N ALA A 299 29.92 17.50 -63.30
CA ALA A 299 30.69 18.61 -63.85
C ALA A 299 32.00 18.02 -64.36
N ASP A 300 32.22 18.07 -65.67
CA ASP A 300 33.42 18.70 -66.22
C ASP A 300 33.42 18.65 -67.76
N VAL A 301 33.54 19.86 -68.33
CA VAL A 301 33.99 20.26 -69.68
C VAL A 301 33.07 19.98 -70.88
#